data_AF-C9E6Q4-F1
#
_entry.id   AF-C9E6Q4-F1
#
_cell.length_a   1.000
_cell.length_b   1.000
_cell.length_c   1.000
_cell.angle_alpha   90.00
_cell.angle_beta   90.00
_cell.angle_gamma   90.00
#
_symmetry.space_group_name_H-M   'P 1'
#
loop_
_entity.id
_entity.type
_entity.pdbx_description
1 polymer ?
#
loop_
_entity_poly.entity_id
_entity_poly.type
_entity_poly.pdbx_seq_one_letter_code
_entity_poly.pdbx_strand_id
1 'polypeptide(L)'
;FLIKKCGNDSGDGETIFSEKLKNAHIKCNENKSTDTNINKSETSCDCSEPIYIRGCQSKRYDGFISPGKGGEKQWICNDTITHGDTNGACIPPRTQNLCVGNLWDKSYGGRSNIKNDTKESLKNKLKNAIHKETELLYEYHDKGTAIISRNPMKEGGEDGKGKQKEGGEEANNNSNGLPKGFCHAVQRSFIDYKNMILGTSVSTYEYIGKLQEDIKKIIEQGRKPKDKTVGGAENVNAWWKGIEGEMWDAVRCGIKTIKKQKKNGTYTGNECGVSPPTGNDEDQSVSWFKEWGEQFCIERLRYEQNIRDACTNNGQGDKIQGDCKRKCEKYKKYISEKKQEWDKQKTKYENKYVGKSASDLLKENYPECISANFDFIFNDKADHKKYYPY
;
A
#
# COMPACT_ATOMS: atom_id res chain seq x y z
N PHE A 1 26.84 -0.29 -6.05
CA PHE A 1 25.71 -0.12 -5.10
C PHE A 1 26.18 0.44 -3.76
N LEU A 2 27.10 -0.23 -3.04
CA LEU A 2 27.65 0.28 -1.77
C LEU A 2 28.31 1.65 -1.91
N ILE A 3 29.16 1.83 -2.93
CA ILE A 3 29.80 3.11 -3.24
C ILE A 3 28.79 4.25 -3.43
N LYS A 4 27.66 3.99 -4.10
CA LYS A 4 26.59 4.99 -4.32
C LYS A 4 25.84 5.35 -3.03
N LYS A 5 25.84 4.46 -2.02
CA LYS A 5 25.16 4.68 -0.72
C LYS A 5 26.08 5.16 0.40
N CYS A 6 27.35 4.80 0.34
CA CYS A 6 28.33 4.99 1.42
C CYS A 6 29.54 5.83 1.00
N GLY A 7 29.61 6.25 -0.27
CA GLY A 7 30.77 6.95 -0.80
C GLY A 7 31.90 6.02 -1.22
N ASN A 8 32.90 6.54 -1.94
CA ASN A 8 34.14 5.80 -2.19
C ASN A 8 35.03 5.75 -0.95
N ASP A 9 34.88 6.73 -0.06
CA ASP A 9 35.58 6.84 1.20
C ASP A 9 34.67 7.45 2.29
N SER A 10 35.23 7.64 3.49
CA SER A 10 34.50 8.19 4.63
C SER A 10 33.99 9.62 4.41
N GLY A 11 34.70 10.44 3.62
CA GLY A 11 34.30 11.83 3.33
C GLY A 11 33.13 11.90 2.37
N ASP A 12 33.14 11.08 1.32
CA ASP A 12 32.00 10.90 0.42
C ASP A 12 30.78 10.37 1.21
N GLY A 13 31.00 9.42 2.13
CA GLY A 13 29.96 8.85 2.97
C GLY A 13 29.30 9.86 3.91
N GLU A 14 30.10 10.72 4.53
CA GLU A 14 29.62 11.79 5.40
C GLU A 14 28.84 12.86 4.63
N THR A 15 29.25 13.14 3.38
CA THR A 15 28.53 14.03 2.47
C THR A 15 27.16 13.46 2.09
N ILE A 16 27.12 12.20 1.67
CA ILE A 16 25.86 11.49 1.33
C ILE A 16 24.94 11.40 2.54
N PHE A 17 25.47 11.11 3.73
CA PHE A 17 24.69 11.09 4.97
C PHE A 17 24.13 12.47 5.30
N SER A 18 24.95 13.51 5.22
CA SER A 18 24.55 14.90 5.49
C SER A 18 23.51 15.41 4.50
N GLU A 19 23.60 15.02 3.24
CA GLU A 19 22.61 15.35 2.21
C GLU A 19 21.27 14.64 2.47
N LYS A 20 21.31 13.37 2.88
CA LYS A 20 20.12 12.63 3.32
C LYS A 20 19.50 13.24 4.57
N LEU A 21 20.32 13.67 5.53
CA LEU A 21 19.88 14.35 6.74
C LEU A 21 19.24 15.69 6.41
N LYS A 22 19.84 16.49 5.51
CA LYS A 22 19.27 17.75 5.02
C LYS A 22 17.95 17.52 4.30
N ASN A 23 17.85 16.51 3.43
CA ASN A 23 16.60 16.18 2.74
C ASN A 23 15.50 15.73 3.72
N ALA A 24 15.87 14.96 4.75
CA ALA A 24 14.95 14.62 5.84
C ALA A 24 14.52 15.86 6.65
N HIS A 25 15.45 16.79 6.90
CA HIS A 25 15.18 18.02 7.63
C HIS A 25 14.32 19.02 6.82
N ILE A 26 14.54 19.11 5.51
CA ILE A 26 13.69 19.87 4.57
C ILE A 26 12.29 19.29 4.57
N LYS A 27 12.13 17.96 4.42
CA LYS A 27 10.83 17.29 4.56
C LYS A 27 10.18 17.59 5.92
N CYS A 28 10.95 17.55 7.01
CA CYS A 28 10.44 17.86 8.34
C CYS A 28 10.01 19.33 8.49
N ASN A 29 10.69 20.28 7.85
CA ASN A 29 10.38 21.70 7.93
C ASN A 29 9.28 22.11 6.94
N GLU A 30 9.15 21.46 5.79
CA GLU A 30 7.96 21.53 4.93
C GLU A 30 6.73 20.97 5.67
N ASN A 31 6.94 19.97 6.54
CA ASN A 31 5.92 19.38 7.41
C ASN A 31 5.71 20.14 8.74
N LYS A 32 6.43 21.24 9.02
CA LYS A 32 6.11 22.10 10.16
C LYS A 32 4.80 22.81 9.85
N SER A 33 3.70 22.25 10.36
CA SER A 33 2.45 22.99 10.52
C SER A 33 2.77 24.35 11.15
N THR A 34 2.34 25.43 10.50
CA THR A 34 2.42 26.80 11.04
C THR A 34 1.43 27.04 12.18
N ASP A 35 0.77 25.99 12.67
CA ASP A 35 -0.18 26.09 13.76
C ASP A 35 0.54 26.04 15.12
N THR A 36 1.13 27.18 15.51
CA THR A 36 1.68 27.40 16.85
C THR A 36 0.61 27.61 17.93
N ASN A 37 -0.67 27.40 17.61
CA ASN A 37 -1.78 27.43 18.57
C ASN A 37 -2.41 26.05 18.76
N ILE A 38 -1.60 25.03 19.02
CA ILE A 38 -2.11 23.83 19.68
C ILE A 38 -2.40 24.21 21.13
N ASN A 39 -3.61 24.70 21.38
CA ASN A 39 -4.22 24.54 22.69
C ASN A 39 -4.05 23.05 23.05
N LYS A 40 -3.52 22.77 24.25
CA LYS A 40 -3.64 21.45 24.86
C LYS A 40 -5.13 21.18 25.06
N SER A 41 -5.86 20.83 24.01
CA SER A 41 -7.16 20.21 24.18
C SER A 41 -6.87 18.79 24.59
N GLU A 42 -6.92 18.57 25.90
CA GLU A 42 -7.35 17.30 26.46
C GLU A 42 -8.71 16.94 25.83
N THR A 43 -8.67 16.35 24.65
CA THR A 43 -9.72 15.49 24.15
C THR A 43 -9.03 14.17 23.92
N SER A 44 -8.97 13.39 25.01
CA SER A 44 -9.02 11.94 24.92
C SER A 44 -9.96 11.59 23.76
N CYS A 45 -9.42 11.11 22.63
CA CYS A 45 -10.25 10.49 21.63
C CYS A 45 -10.90 9.31 22.34
N ASP A 46 -12.17 9.45 22.73
CA ASP A 46 -12.98 8.33 23.15
C ASP A 46 -13.14 7.45 21.91
N CYS A 47 -12.15 6.57 21.74
CA CYS A 47 -12.15 5.56 20.71
C CYS A 47 -13.29 4.63 21.03
N SER A 48 -14.42 4.92 20.38
CA SER A 48 -15.66 4.16 20.49
C SER A 48 -15.39 2.68 20.23
N GLU A 49 -16.25 1.85 20.80
CA GLU A 49 -16.27 0.40 20.66
C GLU A 49 -16.22 -0.07 19.19
N PRO A 50 -15.88 -1.36 18.94
CA PRO A 50 -15.74 -1.90 17.59
C PRO A 50 -16.90 -1.52 16.68
N ILE A 51 -16.61 -0.79 15.60
CA ILE A 51 -17.64 -0.30 14.69
C ILE A 51 -17.92 -1.38 13.65
N TYR A 52 -19.09 -2.00 13.73
CA TYR A 52 -19.58 -2.82 12.62
C TYR A 52 -20.08 -1.90 11.49
N ILE A 53 -19.49 -2.05 10.30
CA ILE A 53 -19.89 -1.31 9.10
C ILE A 53 -20.38 -2.28 8.05
N ARG A 54 -21.65 -2.15 7.66
CA ARG A 54 -22.25 -2.96 6.62
C ARG A 54 -21.43 -2.85 5.33
N GLY A 55 -21.12 -3.99 4.72
CA GLY A 55 -20.37 -4.05 3.46
C GLY A 55 -18.85 -4.07 3.58
N CYS A 56 -18.28 -3.94 4.79
CA CYS A 56 -16.86 -4.13 5.06
C CYS A 56 -16.62 -5.44 5.81
N GLN A 57 -16.12 -6.45 5.09
CA GLN A 57 -15.82 -7.79 5.59
C GLN A 57 -14.31 -8.00 5.66
N SER A 58 -13.87 -9.12 6.26
CA SER A 58 -12.46 -9.50 6.28
C SER A 58 -11.83 -9.46 4.88
N LYS A 59 -10.57 -9.03 4.85
CA LYS A 59 -9.82 -8.85 3.61
C LYS A 59 -9.60 -10.19 2.91
N ARG A 60 -9.44 -10.12 1.59
CA ARG A 60 -9.22 -11.29 0.73
C ARG A 60 -8.37 -10.99 -0.50
N TYR A 61 -7.69 -9.83 -0.53
CA TYR A 61 -7.04 -9.36 -1.76
C TYR A 61 -5.82 -10.20 -2.15
N ASP A 62 -5.14 -10.83 -1.20
CA ASP A 62 -4.09 -11.83 -1.41
C ASP A 62 -4.57 -13.27 -1.12
N GLY A 63 -5.89 -13.46 -1.15
CA GLY A 63 -6.57 -14.71 -0.80
C GLY A 63 -7.31 -14.64 0.55
N PHE A 64 -8.24 -15.56 0.78
CA PHE A 64 -8.99 -15.63 2.04
C PHE A 64 -8.10 -15.98 3.24
N ILE A 65 -8.47 -15.50 4.42
CA ILE A 65 -7.88 -15.95 5.70
C ILE A 65 -8.24 -17.43 5.93
N SER A 66 -7.28 -18.22 6.40
CA SER A 66 -7.42 -19.65 6.72
C SER A 66 -8.61 -19.87 7.68
N PRO A 67 -9.46 -20.88 7.43
CA PRO A 67 -9.30 -22.00 6.48
C PRO A 67 -9.74 -21.71 5.04
N GLY A 68 -10.15 -20.48 4.72
CA GLY A 68 -10.55 -20.10 3.37
C GLY A 68 -9.39 -20.23 2.36
N LYS A 69 -9.71 -20.61 1.11
CA LYS A 69 -8.75 -20.74 0.01
C LYS A 69 -9.24 -20.01 -1.24
N GLY A 70 -8.31 -19.49 -2.03
CA GLY A 70 -8.62 -18.76 -3.26
C GLY A 70 -9.06 -17.31 -3.00
N GLY A 71 -9.71 -16.70 -3.98
CA GLY A 71 -10.27 -15.36 -3.89
C GLY A 71 -9.27 -14.21 -4.05
N GLU A 72 -8.01 -14.53 -4.36
CA GLU A 72 -6.95 -13.57 -4.62
C GLU A 72 -7.31 -12.64 -5.78
N LYS A 73 -7.00 -11.35 -5.60
CA LYS A 73 -7.11 -10.32 -6.64
C LYS A 73 -5.74 -10.12 -7.27
N GLN A 74 -5.75 -9.74 -8.54
CA GLN A 74 -4.52 -9.44 -9.29
C GLN A 74 -4.37 -7.94 -9.49
N TRP A 75 -3.15 -7.50 -9.75
CA TRP A 75 -2.86 -6.13 -10.17
C TRP A 75 -3.59 -5.85 -11.49
N ILE A 76 -4.29 -4.71 -11.59
CA ILE A 76 -4.98 -4.32 -12.81
C ILE A 76 -4.19 -3.21 -13.48
N CYS A 77 -3.53 -3.52 -14.60
CA CYS A 77 -2.70 -2.58 -15.36
C CYS A 77 -3.29 -2.24 -16.74
N ASN A 78 -4.53 -2.65 -17.03
CA ASN A 78 -5.14 -2.51 -18.35
C ASN A 78 -5.61 -1.08 -18.62
N ASP A 79 -5.68 -0.71 -19.90
CA ASP A 79 -6.16 0.61 -20.34
C ASP A 79 -7.69 0.73 -20.30
N THR A 80 -8.38 -0.38 -19.99
CA THR A 80 -9.85 -0.44 -19.81
C THR A 80 -10.28 0.09 -18.44
N ILE A 81 -10.00 1.37 -18.19
CA ILE A 81 -10.42 2.09 -16.98
C ILE A 81 -11.71 2.83 -17.27
N THR A 82 -12.65 2.78 -16.31
CA THR A 82 -13.96 3.45 -16.44
C THR A 82 -13.94 4.87 -15.88
N HIS A 83 -13.07 5.16 -14.91
CA HIS A 83 -12.88 6.51 -14.35
C HIS A 83 -11.42 6.83 -13.99
N GLY A 84 -10.98 8.01 -14.42
CA GLY A 84 -9.60 8.47 -14.32
C GLY A 84 -8.75 7.99 -15.50
N ASP A 85 -7.48 8.40 -15.51
CA ASP A 85 -6.49 7.95 -16.48
C ASP A 85 -5.36 7.23 -15.72
N THR A 86 -5.15 5.93 -15.95
CA THR A 86 -4.02 5.26 -15.33
C THR A 86 -2.71 5.79 -15.88
N ASN A 87 -2.64 6.27 -17.12
CA ASN A 87 -1.40 6.65 -17.81
C ASN A 87 -0.23 5.70 -17.50
N GLY A 88 -0.48 4.38 -17.47
CA GLY A 88 0.51 3.36 -17.12
C GLY A 88 0.63 2.97 -15.63
N ALA A 89 -0.30 3.37 -14.76
CA ALA A 89 -0.38 2.88 -13.37
C ALA A 89 -1.14 1.54 -13.25
N CYS A 90 -0.78 0.75 -12.25
CA CYS A 90 -1.44 -0.52 -11.93
C CYS A 90 -2.22 -0.39 -10.61
N ILE A 91 -3.49 -0.79 -10.60
CA ILE A 91 -4.35 -0.73 -9.41
C ILE A 91 -4.05 -1.93 -8.49
N PRO A 92 -3.65 -1.69 -7.23
CA PRO A 92 -3.33 -2.76 -6.28
C PRO A 92 -4.53 -3.66 -5.94
N PRO A 93 -4.31 -4.96 -5.67
CA PRO A 93 -5.30 -5.84 -5.08
C PRO A 93 -5.97 -5.27 -3.81
N ARG A 94 -5.20 -4.60 -2.95
CA ARG A 94 -5.67 -3.98 -1.71
C ARG A 94 -6.67 -2.85 -1.98
N THR A 95 -6.36 -1.94 -2.92
CA THR A 95 -7.25 -0.83 -3.32
C THR A 95 -8.59 -1.35 -3.86
N GLN A 96 -8.59 -2.44 -4.63
CA GLN A 96 -9.82 -3.09 -5.11
C GLN A 96 -10.68 -3.69 -3.97
N ASN A 97 -10.15 -3.76 -2.76
CA ASN A 97 -10.81 -4.31 -1.57
C ASN A 97 -10.90 -3.27 -0.43
N LEU A 98 -10.82 -1.97 -0.75
CA LEU A 98 -10.96 -0.86 0.18
C LEU A 98 -12.36 -0.84 0.81
N CYS A 99 -12.45 -0.61 2.12
CA CYS A 99 -13.72 -0.50 2.84
C CYS A 99 -14.44 0.82 2.52
N VAL A 100 -15.37 0.82 1.57
CA VAL A 100 -16.23 2.01 1.35
C VAL A 100 -17.48 2.03 2.25
N GLY A 101 -17.81 0.90 2.89
CA GLY A 101 -18.81 0.82 3.96
C GLY A 101 -20.12 1.54 3.67
N ASN A 102 -20.54 2.40 4.60
CA ASN A 102 -21.78 3.17 4.50
C ASN A 102 -21.74 4.31 3.47
N LEU A 103 -20.64 4.49 2.73
CA LEU A 103 -20.57 5.44 1.61
C LEU A 103 -21.29 4.88 0.38
N TRP A 104 -21.23 3.55 0.20
CA TRP A 104 -21.79 2.87 -0.96
C TRP A 104 -22.49 1.56 -0.57
N ASP A 105 -23.77 1.48 -0.88
CA ASP A 105 -24.57 0.27 -0.70
C ASP A 105 -24.39 -0.64 -1.93
N LYS A 106 -23.86 -1.84 -1.73
CA LYS A 106 -23.61 -2.83 -2.80
C LYS A 106 -24.87 -3.63 -3.18
N SER A 107 -26.01 -3.44 -2.51
CA SER A 107 -27.25 -4.15 -2.82
C SER A 107 -27.88 -3.69 -4.14
N TYR A 108 -28.62 -4.59 -4.81
CA TYR A 108 -29.45 -4.32 -5.99
C TYR A 108 -28.77 -3.47 -7.10
N GLY A 109 -27.57 -3.86 -7.51
CA GLY A 109 -26.84 -3.16 -8.59
C GLY A 109 -26.00 -1.97 -8.13
N GLY A 110 -26.00 -1.66 -6.83
CA GLY A 110 -25.13 -0.68 -6.21
C GLY A 110 -25.69 0.74 -6.27
N ARG A 111 -25.71 1.43 -5.11
CA ARG A 111 -26.12 2.83 -5.03
C ARG A 111 -25.32 3.60 -4.00
N SER A 112 -25.07 4.87 -4.31
CA SER A 112 -24.50 5.83 -3.36
C SER A 112 -25.43 6.01 -2.17
N ASN A 113 -24.87 5.88 -0.97
CA ASN A 113 -25.60 6.06 0.29
C ASN A 113 -25.28 7.42 0.94
N ILE A 114 -24.73 8.36 0.15
CA ILE A 114 -24.33 9.69 0.61
C ILE A 114 -25.05 10.83 -0.13
N LYS A 115 -25.89 10.53 -1.14
CA LYS A 115 -26.52 11.57 -2.01
C LYS A 115 -27.18 12.74 -1.27
N ASN A 116 -27.74 12.47 -0.09
CA ASN A 116 -28.46 13.46 0.73
C ASN A 116 -27.72 13.78 2.05
N ASP A 117 -26.45 13.38 2.18
CA ASP A 117 -25.68 13.65 3.39
C ASP A 117 -25.26 15.11 3.49
N THR A 118 -25.14 15.59 4.72
CA THR A 118 -24.39 16.82 5.03
C THR A 118 -22.88 16.55 5.01
N LYS A 119 -22.06 17.61 4.93
CA LYS A 119 -20.59 17.48 5.06
C LYS A 119 -20.17 16.76 6.34
N GLU A 120 -20.87 17.01 7.44
CA GLU A 120 -20.59 16.38 8.73
C GLU A 120 -20.96 14.89 8.74
N SER A 121 -22.12 14.53 8.16
CA SER A 121 -22.52 13.12 7.98
C SER A 121 -21.50 12.37 7.11
N LEU A 122 -21.08 12.97 6.00
CA LEU A 122 -20.06 12.41 5.11
C LEU A 122 -18.72 12.22 5.84
N LYS A 123 -18.26 13.25 6.58
CA LYS A 123 -17.04 13.18 7.39
C LYS A 123 -17.08 12.01 8.37
N ASN A 124 -18.20 11.83 9.08
CA ASN A 124 -18.36 10.74 10.03
C ASN A 124 -18.37 9.35 9.35
N LYS A 125 -19.02 9.22 8.18
CA LYS A 125 -18.98 7.96 7.41
C LYS A 125 -17.56 7.63 6.92
N LEU A 126 -16.80 8.62 6.47
CA LEU A 126 -15.39 8.47 6.08
C LEU A 126 -14.52 8.04 7.26
N LYS A 127 -14.66 8.72 8.41
CA LYS A 127 -13.96 8.38 9.65
C LYS A 127 -14.18 6.92 10.05
N ASN A 128 -15.43 6.49 10.03
CA ASN A 128 -15.80 5.11 10.36
C ASN A 128 -15.20 4.12 9.36
N ALA A 129 -15.27 4.42 8.05
CA ALA A 129 -14.69 3.57 7.01
C ALA A 129 -13.18 3.39 7.19
N ILE A 130 -12.44 4.48 7.45
CA ILE A 130 -10.98 4.47 7.69
C ILE A 130 -10.62 3.70 8.96
N HIS A 131 -11.37 3.91 10.05
CA HIS A 131 -11.20 3.13 11.27
C HIS A 131 -11.37 1.64 10.97
N LYS A 132 -12.47 1.27 10.31
CA LYS A 132 -12.78 -0.14 10.03
C LYS A 132 -11.78 -0.77 9.07
N GLU A 133 -11.33 -0.03 8.07
CA GLU A 133 -10.24 -0.45 7.18
C GLU A 133 -8.99 -0.83 7.99
N THR A 134 -8.62 0.01 8.97
CA THR A 134 -7.47 -0.22 9.85
C THR A 134 -7.61 -1.52 10.65
N GLU A 135 -8.78 -1.78 11.24
CA GLU A 135 -9.05 -3.03 11.97
C GLU A 135 -8.94 -4.27 11.06
N LEU A 136 -9.55 -4.20 9.86
CA LEU A 136 -9.57 -5.31 8.91
C LEU A 136 -8.17 -5.59 8.32
N LEU A 137 -7.38 -4.54 8.08
CA LEU A 137 -5.99 -4.70 7.66
C LEU A 137 -5.14 -5.31 8.78
N TYR A 138 -5.36 -4.94 10.04
CA TYR A 138 -4.66 -5.54 11.15
C TYR A 138 -4.92 -7.04 11.23
N GLU A 139 -6.20 -7.46 11.21
CA GLU A 139 -6.58 -8.88 11.19
C GLU A 139 -5.84 -9.62 10.06
N TYR A 140 -5.84 -9.05 8.85
CA TYR A 140 -5.28 -9.68 7.67
C TYR A 140 -3.75 -9.86 7.71
N HIS A 141 -3.03 -8.90 8.27
CA HIS A 141 -1.57 -8.97 8.42
C HIS A 141 -1.16 -9.78 9.65
N ASP A 142 -1.92 -9.69 10.74
CA ASP A 142 -1.68 -10.46 11.96
C ASP A 142 -1.73 -11.97 11.70
N LYS A 143 -2.72 -12.38 10.89
CA LYS A 143 -2.88 -13.77 10.41
C LYS A 143 -1.85 -14.20 9.37
N GLY A 144 -0.96 -13.30 8.93
CA GLY A 144 0.04 -13.63 7.90
C GLY A 144 -0.56 -13.85 6.51
N THR A 145 -1.81 -13.42 6.28
CA THR A 145 -2.50 -13.70 5.00
C THR A 145 -2.01 -12.76 3.90
N ALA A 146 -1.80 -11.47 4.20
CA ALA A 146 -1.23 -10.50 3.26
C ALA A 146 0.17 -10.94 2.82
N ILE A 147 0.48 -10.84 1.52
CA ILE A 147 1.79 -11.22 0.99
C ILE A 147 2.92 -10.46 1.71
N ILE A 148 2.74 -9.16 1.93
CA ILE A 148 3.73 -8.31 2.60
C ILE A 148 3.90 -8.60 4.10
N SER A 149 3.01 -9.40 4.70
CA SER A 149 3.13 -9.83 6.10
C SER A 149 3.90 -11.15 6.29
N ARG A 150 4.18 -11.86 5.19
CA ARG A 150 4.87 -13.17 5.20
C ARG A 150 6.37 -13.01 5.41
N ASN A 151 6.99 -14.05 5.98
CA ASN A 151 8.43 -14.13 6.10
C ASN A 151 8.99 -15.08 5.03
N PRO A 152 9.77 -14.56 4.07
CA PRO A 152 10.26 -15.35 2.95
C PRO A 152 11.20 -16.50 3.37
N MET A 153 11.79 -16.46 4.57
CA MET A 153 12.78 -17.45 5.05
C MET A 153 12.20 -18.55 5.96
N LYS A 154 10.96 -18.42 6.44
CA LYS A 154 10.34 -19.39 7.37
C LYS A 154 9.25 -20.26 6.75
N GLU A 155 8.81 -19.97 5.53
CA GLU A 155 7.72 -20.69 4.86
C GLU A 155 8.26 -21.63 3.76
N GLY A 156 8.65 -22.84 4.15
CA GLY A 156 8.79 -23.96 3.22
C GLY A 156 7.41 -24.48 2.79
N GLY A 157 7.10 -24.45 1.49
CA GLY A 157 5.82 -24.91 0.96
C GLY A 157 5.77 -24.96 -0.57
N GLU A 158 5.01 -25.90 -1.12
CA GLU A 158 4.77 -25.94 -2.56
C GLU A 158 3.93 -24.74 -3.05
N ASP A 159 4.25 -24.27 -4.26
CA ASP A 159 3.34 -23.53 -5.15
C ASP A 159 3.15 -22.03 -4.98
N GLY A 160 4.10 -21.26 -4.45
CA GLY A 160 3.97 -19.78 -4.47
C GLY A 160 2.74 -19.27 -3.69
N LYS A 161 2.04 -20.15 -2.99
CA LYS A 161 1.01 -19.88 -2.01
C LYS A 161 1.68 -20.26 -0.69
N GLY A 162 2.22 -19.26 0.00
CA GLY A 162 2.88 -19.48 1.29
C GLY A 162 1.90 -20.17 2.23
N LYS A 163 2.40 -20.99 3.16
CA LYS A 163 1.56 -21.43 4.26
C LYS A 163 1.17 -20.18 5.04
N GLN A 164 -0.13 -19.91 5.14
CA GLN A 164 -0.61 -18.91 6.09
C GLN A 164 -0.26 -19.40 7.50
N LYS A 165 -0.12 -18.48 8.46
CA LYS A 165 0.15 -18.89 9.85
C LYS A 165 -0.85 -19.93 10.31
N GLU A 166 -0.36 -21.14 10.57
CA GLU A 166 -1.10 -22.15 11.32
C GLU A 166 -1.01 -21.81 12.82
N GLY A 167 -1.98 -22.26 13.62
CA GLY A 167 -2.01 -21.92 15.04
C GLY A 167 -0.73 -22.38 15.75
N GLY A 168 0.05 -21.42 16.27
CA GLY A 168 1.30 -21.69 17.01
C GLY A 168 2.57 -21.04 16.44
N GLU A 169 2.54 -20.44 15.24
CA GLU A 169 3.73 -19.77 14.66
C GLU A 169 4.07 -18.41 15.31
N GLU A 170 5.37 -18.15 15.52
CA GLU A 170 5.88 -16.87 16.01
C GLU A 170 5.44 -15.70 15.11
N ALA A 171 5.01 -14.61 15.74
CA ALA A 171 4.56 -13.44 15.00
C ALA A 171 5.73 -12.70 14.33
N ASN A 172 5.72 -12.60 12.99
CA ASN A 172 6.57 -11.67 12.25
C ASN A 172 6.08 -10.23 12.48
N ASN A 173 6.44 -9.68 13.63
CA ASN A 173 6.09 -8.32 14.03
C ASN A 173 7.25 -7.36 13.74
N ASN A 174 6.92 -6.10 13.55
CA ASN A 174 7.89 -5.01 13.53
C ASN A 174 8.38 -4.67 14.95
N SER A 175 9.31 -3.73 15.06
CA SER A 175 9.88 -3.25 16.33
C SER A 175 8.83 -2.76 17.34
N ASN A 176 7.65 -2.36 16.86
CA ASN A 176 6.57 -1.81 17.67
C ASN A 176 5.52 -2.88 18.05
N GLY A 177 5.78 -4.16 17.75
CA GLY A 177 4.89 -5.28 18.04
C GLY A 177 3.70 -5.41 17.08
N LEU A 178 3.60 -4.56 16.04
CA LEU A 178 2.57 -4.66 15.01
C LEU A 178 2.97 -5.66 13.91
N PRO A 179 2.01 -6.34 13.26
CA PRO A 179 2.29 -7.27 12.19
C PRO A 179 3.11 -6.63 11.05
N LYS A 180 4.04 -7.39 10.45
CA LYS A 180 4.82 -6.95 9.29
C LYS A 180 3.88 -6.46 8.17
N GLY A 181 4.24 -5.34 7.53
CA GLY A 181 3.50 -4.75 6.42
C GLY A 181 2.20 -4.01 6.80
N PHE A 182 1.69 -4.18 8.02
CA PHE A 182 0.42 -3.55 8.46
C PHE A 182 0.42 -2.02 8.28
N CYS A 183 1.45 -1.34 8.79
CA CYS A 183 1.53 0.12 8.67
C CYS A 183 1.61 0.59 7.21
N HIS A 184 2.37 -0.11 6.36
CA HIS A 184 2.42 0.21 4.94
C HIS A 184 1.04 0.08 4.28
N ALA A 185 0.30 -0.99 4.57
CA ALA A 185 -1.05 -1.18 4.04
C ALA A 185 -2.03 -0.10 4.52
N VAL A 186 -1.97 0.28 5.80
CA VAL A 186 -2.81 1.35 6.37
C VAL A 186 -2.50 2.70 5.74
N GLN A 187 -1.23 3.06 5.61
CA GLN A 187 -0.78 4.29 4.96
C GLN A 187 -1.26 4.36 3.50
N ARG A 188 -1.13 3.26 2.75
CA ARG A 188 -1.60 3.15 1.36
C ARG A 188 -3.12 3.25 1.25
N SER A 189 -3.87 2.59 2.14
CA SER A 189 -5.33 2.73 2.19
C SER A 189 -5.76 4.16 2.51
N PHE A 190 -5.06 4.87 3.39
CA PHE A 190 -5.33 6.28 3.67
C PHE A 190 -5.12 7.17 2.43
N ILE A 191 -4.05 6.94 1.67
CA ILE A 191 -3.79 7.62 0.39
C ILE A 191 -4.89 7.32 -0.63
N ASP A 192 -5.42 6.09 -0.67
CA ASP A 192 -6.55 5.75 -1.53
C ASP A 192 -7.83 6.49 -1.12
N TYR A 193 -8.14 6.61 0.18
CA TYR A 193 -9.27 7.43 0.64
C TYR A 193 -9.10 8.89 0.25
N LYS A 194 -7.91 9.47 0.45
CA LYS A 194 -7.58 10.84 0.04
C LYS A 194 -7.89 11.04 -1.45
N ASN A 195 -7.30 10.22 -2.32
CA ASN A 195 -7.50 10.35 -3.76
C ASN A 195 -8.95 10.05 -4.19
N MET A 196 -9.65 9.15 -3.50
CA MET A 196 -11.08 8.93 -3.73
C MET A 196 -11.85 10.21 -3.41
N ILE A 197 -11.64 10.82 -2.24
CA ILE A 197 -12.35 12.05 -1.84
C ILE A 197 -12.03 13.20 -2.80
N LEU A 198 -10.77 13.36 -3.20
CA LEU A 198 -10.33 14.44 -4.09
C LEU A 198 -10.80 14.27 -5.55
N GLY A 199 -11.39 13.13 -5.91
CA GLY A 199 -11.79 12.86 -7.29
C GLY A 199 -10.64 12.48 -8.22
N THR A 200 -9.46 12.19 -7.67
CA THR A 200 -8.24 11.85 -8.42
C THR A 200 -7.95 10.34 -8.46
N SER A 201 -8.67 9.54 -7.66
CA SER A 201 -8.48 8.09 -7.64
C SER A 201 -8.82 7.46 -8.97
N VAL A 202 -7.95 6.57 -9.42
CA VAL A 202 -8.18 5.76 -10.60
C VAL A 202 -8.89 4.47 -10.21
N SER A 203 -9.92 4.07 -10.96
CA SER A 203 -10.70 2.87 -10.65
C SER A 203 -11.28 2.22 -11.90
N THR A 204 -11.27 0.89 -11.94
CA THR A 204 -12.03 0.11 -12.93
C THR A 204 -13.52 0.02 -12.60
N TYR A 205 -13.91 0.39 -11.38
CA TYR A 205 -15.28 0.28 -10.91
C TYR A 205 -16.04 1.60 -11.08
N GLU A 206 -17.11 1.56 -11.88
CA GLU A 206 -17.99 2.70 -12.17
C GLU A 206 -18.56 3.36 -10.90
N TYR A 207 -18.82 2.55 -9.86
CA TYR A 207 -19.37 3.08 -8.60
C TYR A 207 -18.43 4.03 -7.88
N ILE A 208 -17.10 3.88 -8.05
CA ILE A 208 -16.14 4.80 -7.45
C ILE A 208 -16.28 6.18 -8.12
N GLY A 209 -16.37 6.25 -9.44
CA GLY A 209 -16.61 7.53 -10.14
C GLY A 209 -17.89 8.23 -9.68
N LYS A 210 -19.00 7.49 -9.58
CA LYS A 210 -20.27 8.00 -9.03
C LYS A 210 -20.12 8.50 -7.59
N LEU A 211 -19.37 7.79 -6.75
CA LEU A 211 -19.11 8.19 -5.37
C LEU A 211 -18.29 9.49 -5.31
N GLN A 212 -17.27 9.63 -6.16
CA GLN A 212 -16.44 10.84 -6.25
C GLN A 212 -17.27 12.06 -6.66
N GLU A 213 -18.18 11.90 -7.64
CA GLU A 213 -19.10 12.95 -8.04
C GLU A 213 -20.08 13.36 -6.93
N ASP A 214 -20.62 12.38 -6.20
CA ASP A 214 -21.54 12.65 -5.09
C ASP A 214 -20.82 13.36 -3.93
N ILE A 215 -19.60 12.96 -3.59
CA ILE A 215 -18.74 13.66 -2.62
C ILE A 215 -18.58 15.12 -3.06
N LYS A 216 -18.17 15.36 -4.30
CA LYS A 216 -17.98 16.71 -4.84
C LYS A 216 -19.25 17.57 -4.70
N LYS A 217 -20.42 17.02 -5.06
CA LYS A 217 -21.71 17.73 -4.92
C LYS A 217 -22.01 18.12 -3.48
N ILE A 218 -21.80 17.22 -2.51
CA ILE A 218 -22.04 17.52 -1.08
C ILE A 218 -21.12 18.64 -0.59
N ILE A 219 -19.85 18.64 -1.01
CA ILE A 219 -18.90 19.68 -0.62
C ILE A 219 -19.27 21.03 -1.24
N GLU A 220 -19.80 21.05 -2.46
CA GLU A 220 -20.21 22.27 -3.17
C GLU A 220 -21.53 22.86 -2.67
N GLN A 221 -22.52 22.03 -2.31
CA GLN A 221 -23.86 22.47 -1.87
C GLN A 221 -23.88 23.26 -0.56
N GLY A 222 -22.81 23.20 0.24
CA GLY A 222 -22.73 23.93 1.52
C GLY A 222 -22.47 25.44 1.43
N ARG A 223 -22.56 26.07 0.25
CA ARG A 223 -22.37 27.53 0.07
C ARG A 223 -23.63 28.26 -0.39
N LYS A 224 -23.81 29.49 0.10
CA LYS A 224 -24.76 30.48 -0.45
C LYS A 224 -24.23 30.98 -1.82
N PRO A 225 -25.10 31.30 -2.79
CA PRO A 225 -24.75 31.52 -4.21
C PRO A 225 -23.91 32.78 -4.55
N LYS A 226 -23.30 33.47 -3.59
CA LYS A 226 -22.60 34.76 -3.83
C LYS A 226 -21.10 34.67 -4.14
N ASP A 227 -20.42 33.54 -3.90
CA ASP A 227 -19.00 33.39 -4.21
C ASP A 227 -18.77 32.55 -5.47
N LYS A 228 -19.00 33.17 -6.64
CA LYS A 228 -18.63 32.61 -7.95
C LYS A 228 -17.18 32.93 -8.27
N THR A 229 -16.20 32.27 -7.63
CA THR A 229 -14.80 32.51 -8.04
C THR A 229 -13.80 31.39 -7.87
N VAL A 230 -14.15 30.18 -7.39
CA VAL A 230 -13.15 29.10 -7.29
C VAL A 230 -13.75 27.72 -7.59
N GLY A 231 -13.21 27.05 -8.61
CA GLY A 231 -13.70 25.81 -9.19
C GLY A 231 -13.81 24.64 -8.20
N GLY A 232 -14.75 23.73 -8.49
CA GLY A 232 -15.14 22.62 -7.62
C GLY A 232 -14.01 21.78 -7.00
N ALA A 233 -12.94 21.53 -7.75
CA ALA A 233 -11.80 20.74 -7.28
C ALA A 233 -11.01 21.42 -6.13
N GLU A 234 -10.85 22.74 -6.18
CA GLU A 234 -10.14 23.49 -5.13
C GLU A 234 -10.91 23.48 -3.81
N ASN A 235 -12.25 23.46 -3.88
CA ASN A 235 -13.11 23.40 -2.69
C ASN A 235 -13.03 22.04 -1.98
N VAL A 236 -12.98 20.93 -2.74
CA VAL A 236 -12.80 19.58 -2.19
C VAL A 236 -11.40 19.43 -1.59
N ASN A 237 -10.37 19.94 -2.27
CA ASN A 237 -9.00 19.96 -1.75
C ASN A 237 -8.90 20.72 -0.42
N ALA A 238 -9.49 21.91 -0.33
CA ALA A 238 -9.50 22.71 0.90
C ALA A 238 -10.27 22.00 2.03
N TRP A 239 -11.40 21.37 1.71
CA TRP A 239 -12.16 20.60 2.69
C TRP A 239 -11.37 19.39 3.21
N TRP A 240 -10.72 18.62 2.33
CA TRP A 240 -9.86 17.51 2.74
C TRP A 240 -8.73 17.99 3.66
N LYS A 241 -8.00 19.05 3.28
CA LYS A 241 -6.93 19.63 4.12
C LYS A 241 -7.42 20.00 5.52
N GLY A 242 -8.67 20.50 5.64
CA GLY A 242 -9.27 20.84 6.92
C GLY A 242 -9.64 19.64 7.81
N ILE A 243 -9.83 18.45 7.23
CA ILE A 243 -10.25 17.24 7.97
C ILE A 243 -9.18 16.14 8.00
N GLU A 244 -8.09 16.27 7.23
CA GLU A 244 -7.06 15.23 7.03
C GLU A 244 -6.47 14.73 8.37
N GLY A 245 -6.26 15.64 9.33
CA GLY A 245 -5.85 15.30 10.70
C GLY A 245 -6.89 14.46 11.45
N GLU A 246 -8.17 14.86 11.43
CA GLU A 246 -9.26 14.08 12.04
C GLU A 246 -9.42 12.69 11.38
N MET A 247 -9.17 12.59 10.08
CA MET A 247 -9.22 11.32 9.36
C MET A 247 -8.05 10.42 9.74
N TRP A 248 -6.84 10.97 9.92
CA TRP A 248 -5.70 10.20 10.42
C TRP A 248 -5.91 9.76 11.88
N ASP A 249 -6.59 10.57 12.68
CA ASP A 249 -6.97 10.18 14.05
C ASP A 249 -7.88 8.95 14.07
N ALA A 250 -8.67 8.71 13.02
CA ALA A 250 -9.42 7.47 12.86
C ALA A 250 -8.50 6.25 12.72
N VAL A 251 -7.38 6.37 12.00
CA VAL A 251 -6.34 5.34 11.90
C VAL A 251 -5.71 5.08 13.27
N ARG A 252 -5.25 6.15 13.94
CA ARG A 252 -4.64 6.06 15.27
C ARG A 252 -5.61 5.42 16.27
N CYS A 253 -6.89 5.73 16.14
CA CYS A 253 -7.95 5.17 16.96
C CYS A 253 -8.19 3.68 16.67
N GLY A 254 -8.23 3.26 15.40
CA GLY A 254 -8.30 1.85 15.02
C GLY A 254 -7.16 1.02 15.63
N ILE A 255 -5.93 1.55 15.62
CA ILE A 255 -4.75 0.94 16.25
C ILE A 255 -4.94 0.81 17.78
N LYS A 256 -5.46 1.85 18.45
CA LYS A 256 -5.79 1.80 19.88
C LYS A 256 -6.88 0.77 20.21
N THR A 257 -7.87 0.59 19.33
CA THR A 257 -8.94 -0.39 19.54
C THR A 257 -8.41 -1.83 19.47
N ILE A 258 -7.45 -2.11 18.58
CA ILE A 258 -6.77 -3.40 18.50
C ILE A 258 -6.07 -3.76 19.83
N LYS A 259 -5.46 -2.78 20.51
CA LYS A 259 -4.88 -2.98 21.85
C LYS A 259 -5.91 -3.49 22.85
N LYS A 260 -7.12 -2.90 22.89
CA LYS A 260 -8.19 -3.30 23.82
C LYS A 260 -8.58 -4.78 23.61
N GLN A 261 -8.51 -5.27 22.38
CA GLN A 261 -8.88 -6.64 22.03
C GLN A 261 -7.83 -7.69 22.43
N LYS A 262 -6.53 -7.37 22.34
CA LYS A 262 -5.45 -8.37 22.52
C LYS A 262 -4.86 -8.48 23.94
N LYS A 263 -5.26 -7.63 24.89
CA LYS A 263 -4.84 -7.62 26.32
C LYS A 263 -3.32 -7.57 26.62
N ASN A 264 -2.43 -7.75 25.64
CA ASN A 264 -0.97 -7.88 25.80
C ASN A 264 -0.14 -6.86 24.99
N GLY A 265 -0.74 -5.80 24.45
CA GLY A 265 -0.03 -4.79 23.64
C GLY A 265 -0.11 -3.38 24.21
N THR A 266 0.98 -2.61 24.15
CA THR A 266 1.01 -1.17 24.48
C THR A 266 1.01 -0.30 23.23
N TYR A 267 -0.05 -0.39 22.42
CA TYR A 267 -0.20 0.53 21.28
C TYR A 267 -0.71 1.90 21.75
N THR A 268 0.03 2.92 21.38
CA THR A 268 -0.26 4.35 21.55
C THR A 268 -1.14 4.90 20.43
N GLY A 269 -1.21 4.20 19.29
CA GLY A 269 -1.88 4.64 18.07
C GLY A 269 -0.93 5.34 17.09
N ASN A 270 0.30 5.65 17.49
CA ASN A 270 1.27 6.38 16.68
C ASN A 270 2.27 5.45 15.97
N GLU A 271 2.13 4.14 16.09
CA GLU A 271 3.11 3.17 15.60
C GLU A 271 3.25 3.19 14.07
N CYS A 272 2.22 3.64 13.35
CA CYS A 272 2.25 3.85 11.90
C CYS A 272 2.47 5.32 11.50
N GLY A 273 2.83 6.17 12.46
CA GLY A 273 3.06 7.61 12.28
C GLY A 273 2.11 8.47 13.10
N VAL A 274 2.62 9.57 13.66
CA VAL A 274 1.81 10.60 14.35
C VAL A 274 0.97 11.42 13.38
N SER A 275 1.37 11.46 12.11
CA SER A 275 0.76 12.23 11.03
C SER A 275 0.54 11.32 9.81
N PRO A 276 -0.40 11.65 8.92
CA PRO A 276 -0.65 10.88 7.70
C PRO A 276 0.57 10.89 6.76
N PRO A 277 0.63 9.98 5.77
CA PRO A 277 1.69 9.97 4.77
C PRO A 277 1.80 11.31 4.03
N THR A 278 3.03 11.82 3.90
CA THR A 278 3.35 13.11 3.25
C THR A 278 4.36 12.96 2.11
N GLY A 279 4.45 13.96 1.23
CA GLY A 279 5.50 14.06 0.22
C GLY A 279 5.28 13.13 -0.97
N ASN A 280 6.31 12.41 -1.44
CA ASN A 280 6.18 11.52 -2.60
C ASN A 280 5.14 10.41 -2.43
N ASP A 281 4.78 10.07 -1.19
CA ASP A 281 3.75 9.07 -0.90
C ASP A 281 2.32 9.63 -1.11
N GLU A 282 2.16 10.94 -1.28
CA GLU A 282 0.86 11.53 -1.64
C GLU A 282 0.45 11.26 -3.09
N ASP A 283 1.43 11.04 -3.98
CA ASP A 283 1.13 10.61 -5.34
C ASP A 283 0.68 9.15 -5.31
N GLN A 284 -0.61 8.94 -5.61
CA GLN A 284 -1.22 7.61 -5.64
C GLN A 284 -0.46 6.64 -6.56
N SER A 285 0.03 7.10 -7.71
CA SER A 285 0.77 6.23 -8.62
C SER A 285 2.13 5.80 -8.07
N VAL A 286 2.80 6.66 -7.30
CA VAL A 286 4.03 6.31 -6.60
C VAL A 286 3.74 5.38 -5.44
N SER A 287 2.68 5.65 -4.66
CA SER A 287 2.24 4.79 -3.55
C SER A 287 1.91 3.37 -4.01
N TRP A 288 1.17 3.24 -5.12
CA TRP A 288 0.87 1.94 -5.75
C TRP A 288 2.11 1.26 -6.30
N PHE A 289 3.02 1.99 -6.94
CA PHE A 289 4.25 1.39 -7.47
C PHE A 289 5.19 0.92 -6.35
N LYS A 290 5.23 1.67 -5.25
CA LYS A 290 5.90 1.29 -4.00
C LYS A 290 5.27 0.02 -3.41
N GLU A 291 3.94 -0.11 -3.41
CA GLU A 291 3.23 -1.32 -2.99
C GLU A 291 3.58 -2.52 -3.89
N TRP A 292 3.60 -2.32 -5.21
CA TRP A 292 4.00 -3.33 -6.18
C TRP A 292 5.42 -3.82 -5.93
N GLY A 293 6.37 -2.90 -5.71
CA GLY A 293 7.77 -3.24 -5.49
C GLY A 293 8.01 -4.02 -4.20
N GLU A 294 7.38 -3.62 -3.09
CA GLU A 294 7.46 -4.36 -1.83
C GLU A 294 6.95 -5.79 -2.00
N GLN A 295 5.76 -5.95 -2.60
CA GLN A 295 5.17 -7.26 -2.87
C GLN A 295 6.10 -8.10 -3.76
N PHE A 296 6.57 -7.52 -4.87
CA PHE A 296 7.46 -8.20 -5.81
C PHE A 296 8.74 -8.70 -5.13
N CYS A 297 9.40 -7.85 -4.33
CA CYS A 297 10.66 -8.21 -3.70
C CYS A 297 10.48 -9.30 -2.63
N ILE A 298 9.40 -9.25 -1.85
CA ILE A 298 9.06 -10.30 -0.87
C ILE A 298 8.78 -11.64 -1.58
N GLU A 299 7.99 -11.63 -2.65
CA GLU A 299 7.72 -12.84 -3.42
C GLU A 299 8.98 -13.37 -4.11
N ARG A 300 9.81 -12.50 -4.68
CA ARG A 300 11.10 -12.87 -5.29
C ARG A 300 12.01 -13.59 -4.31
N LEU A 301 12.16 -13.06 -3.09
CA LEU A 301 12.97 -13.71 -2.05
C LEU A 301 12.44 -15.09 -1.68
N ARG A 302 11.11 -15.26 -1.67
CA ARG A 302 10.48 -16.57 -1.44
C ARG A 302 10.71 -17.54 -2.61
N TYR A 303 10.67 -17.06 -3.86
CA TYR A 303 11.07 -17.89 -5.01
C TYR A 303 12.55 -18.29 -4.92
N GLU A 304 13.41 -17.35 -4.54
CA GLU A 304 14.84 -17.60 -4.32
C GLU A 304 15.06 -18.68 -3.25
N GLN A 305 14.38 -18.60 -2.11
CA GLN A 305 14.48 -19.62 -1.06
C GLN A 305 14.02 -21.00 -1.56
N ASN A 306 12.86 -21.07 -2.21
CA ASN A 306 12.34 -22.32 -2.78
C ASN A 306 13.29 -22.95 -3.81
N ILE A 307 13.97 -22.13 -4.61
CA ILE A 307 14.98 -22.59 -5.57
C ILE A 307 16.20 -23.10 -4.82
N ARG A 308 16.73 -22.37 -3.83
CA ARG A 308 17.87 -22.81 -3.01
C ARG A 308 17.58 -24.16 -2.35
N ASP A 309 16.43 -24.32 -1.71
CA ASP A 309 16.07 -25.57 -1.02
C ASP A 309 15.99 -26.77 -1.98
N ALA A 310 15.46 -26.56 -3.19
CA ALA A 310 15.30 -27.61 -4.19
C ALA A 310 16.57 -27.93 -5.00
N CYS A 311 17.46 -26.94 -5.17
CA CYS A 311 18.61 -27.02 -6.07
C CYS A 311 19.93 -27.26 -5.35
N THR A 312 20.10 -26.77 -4.11
CA THR A 312 21.39 -26.85 -3.39
C THR A 312 21.69 -28.26 -2.86
N ASN A 313 20.67 -29.11 -2.69
CA ASN A 313 20.83 -30.47 -2.14
C ASN A 313 20.90 -31.58 -3.21
N ASN A 314 20.71 -31.27 -4.50
CA ASN A 314 20.74 -32.24 -5.60
C ASN A 314 22.02 -32.05 -6.42
N GLY A 315 23.02 -32.87 -6.13
CA GLY A 315 24.40 -32.73 -6.61
C GLY A 315 24.61 -32.75 -8.13
N GLN A 316 25.69 -32.08 -8.52
CA GLN A 316 26.64 -32.42 -9.61
C GLN A 316 26.07 -33.14 -10.84
N GLY A 317 25.34 -32.40 -11.69
CA GLY A 317 25.07 -32.78 -13.07
C GLY A 317 24.88 -31.55 -13.97
N ASP A 318 25.28 -31.63 -15.23
CA ASP A 318 25.33 -30.49 -16.18
C ASP A 318 23.96 -29.88 -16.56
N LYS A 319 22.84 -30.49 -16.13
CA LYS A 319 21.48 -30.02 -16.47
C LYS A 319 20.56 -30.00 -15.25
N ILE A 320 19.84 -28.89 -15.10
CA ILE A 320 18.82 -28.71 -14.06
C ILE A 320 17.65 -29.69 -14.32
N GLN A 321 17.35 -30.56 -13.34
CA GLN A 321 16.30 -31.58 -13.43
C GLN A 321 15.40 -31.59 -12.17
N GLY A 322 14.32 -32.38 -12.24
CA GLY A 322 13.42 -32.64 -11.12
C GLY A 322 12.81 -31.38 -10.50
N ASP A 323 12.81 -31.34 -9.17
CA ASP A 323 12.21 -30.26 -8.39
C ASP A 323 12.90 -28.91 -8.61
N CYS A 324 14.22 -28.91 -8.76
CA CYS A 324 14.96 -27.70 -9.07
C CYS A 324 14.43 -27.03 -10.35
N LYS A 325 14.28 -27.81 -11.43
CA LYS A 325 13.71 -27.29 -12.70
C LYS A 325 12.31 -26.74 -12.50
N ARG A 326 11.45 -27.47 -11.78
CA ARG A 326 10.07 -27.07 -11.51
C ARG A 326 9.97 -25.75 -10.74
N LYS A 327 10.85 -25.51 -9.76
CA LYS A 327 10.89 -24.25 -9.00
C LYS A 327 11.45 -23.09 -9.84
N CYS A 328 12.49 -23.33 -10.64
CA CYS A 328 13.04 -22.33 -11.55
C CYS A 328 12.04 -21.90 -12.64
N GLU A 329 11.32 -22.84 -13.27
CA GLU A 329 10.28 -22.50 -14.28
C GLU A 329 9.12 -21.69 -13.67
N LYS A 330 8.77 -21.94 -12.41
CA LYS A 330 7.76 -21.12 -11.70
C LYS A 330 8.23 -19.69 -11.50
N TYR A 331 9.48 -19.48 -11.13
CA TYR A 331 10.04 -18.15 -10.99
C TYR A 331 10.13 -17.44 -12.35
N LYS A 332 10.58 -18.13 -13.40
CA LYS A 332 10.58 -17.62 -14.78
C LYS A 332 9.19 -17.16 -15.23
N LYS A 333 8.16 -17.98 -14.98
CA LYS A 333 6.77 -17.63 -15.27
C LYS A 333 6.35 -16.37 -14.51
N TYR A 334 6.64 -16.32 -13.21
CA TYR A 334 6.37 -15.15 -12.37
C TYR A 334 7.02 -13.87 -12.90
N ILE A 335 8.30 -13.91 -13.28
CA ILE A 335 9.00 -12.76 -13.88
C ILE A 335 8.35 -12.34 -15.20
N SER A 336 7.94 -13.29 -16.04
CA SER A 336 7.25 -12.98 -17.30
C SER A 336 5.91 -12.28 -17.07
N GLU A 337 5.15 -12.67 -16.05
CA GLU A 337 3.88 -12.03 -15.67
C GLU A 337 4.14 -10.62 -15.12
N LYS A 338 5.11 -10.48 -14.20
CA LYS A 338 5.46 -9.21 -13.55
C LYS A 338 6.14 -8.20 -14.46
N LYS A 339 6.74 -8.64 -15.57
CA LYS A 339 7.39 -7.75 -16.53
C LYS A 339 6.45 -6.68 -17.07
N GLN A 340 5.23 -7.04 -17.45
CA GLN A 340 4.28 -6.07 -18.02
C GLN A 340 3.87 -5.02 -16.98
N GLU A 341 3.68 -5.45 -15.72
CA GLU A 341 3.37 -4.55 -14.60
C GLU A 341 4.54 -3.61 -14.30
N TRP A 342 5.78 -4.12 -14.36
CA TRP A 342 7.01 -3.34 -14.19
C TRP A 342 7.20 -2.30 -15.30
N ASP A 343 7.15 -2.72 -16.56
CA ASP A 343 7.45 -1.85 -17.71
C ASP A 343 6.50 -0.64 -17.75
N LYS A 344 5.21 -0.85 -17.46
CA LYS A 344 4.20 0.22 -17.37
C LYS A 344 4.50 1.22 -16.24
N GLN A 345 4.67 0.72 -15.02
CA GLN A 345 4.87 1.57 -13.85
C GLN A 345 6.23 2.27 -13.87
N LYS A 346 7.29 1.60 -14.32
CA LYS A 346 8.63 2.18 -14.53
C LYS A 346 8.54 3.35 -15.50
N THR A 347 7.96 3.14 -16.67
CA THR A 347 7.86 4.17 -17.71
C THR A 347 7.08 5.37 -17.19
N LYS A 348 5.93 5.14 -16.54
CA LYS A 348 5.14 6.23 -15.94
C LYS A 348 5.94 7.02 -14.91
N TYR A 349 6.60 6.32 -13.99
CA TYR A 349 7.36 6.94 -12.90
C TYR A 349 8.53 7.77 -13.42
N GLU A 350 9.38 7.20 -14.27
CA GLU A 350 10.60 7.86 -14.75
C GLU A 350 10.28 9.02 -15.71
N ASN A 351 9.17 8.96 -16.47
CA ASN A 351 8.69 10.09 -17.26
C ASN A 351 8.16 11.23 -16.40
N LYS A 352 7.43 10.91 -15.31
CA LYS A 352 6.87 11.92 -14.40
C LYS A 352 7.95 12.55 -13.51
N TYR A 353 8.93 11.77 -13.08
CA TYR A 353 9.99 12.18 -12.17
C TYR A 353 11.35 12.11 -12.88
N VAL A 354 11.58 13.08 -13.78
CA VAL A 354 12.80 13.16 -14.59
C VAL A 354 14.06 13.10 -13.73
N GLY A 355 14.99 12.22 -14.10
CA GLY A 355 16.24 12.01 -13.36
C GLY A 355 16.12 11.12 -12.12
N LYS A 356 14.92 10.63 -11.79
CA LYS A 356 14.72 9.59 -10.76
C LYS A 356 14.62 8.22 -11.43
N SER A 357 15.14 7.20 -10.74
CA SER A 357 15.05 5.81 -11.20
C SER A 357 14.01 5.04 -10.40
N ALA A 358 13.19 4.24 -11.11
CA ALA A 358 12.25 3.32 -10.48
C ALA A 358 12.98 2.29 -9.57
N SER A 359 14.16 1.83 -9.99
CA SER A 359 14.99 0.89 -9.23
C SER A 359 15.45 1.50 -7.90
N ASP A 360 15.90 2.76 -7.93
CA ASP A 360 16.33 3.49 -6.73
C ASP A 360 15.13 3.72 -5.79
N LEU A 361 13.96 4.12 -6.30
CA LEU A 361 12.73 4.27 -5.52
C LEU A 361 12.43 3.01 -4.68
N LEU A 362 12.44 1.83 -5.29
CA LEU A 362 12.10 0.59 -4.59
C LEU A 362 13.19 0.16 -3.60
N LYS A 363 14.48 0.27 -3.97
CA LYS A 363 15.63 -0.12 -3.13
C LYS A 363 15.90 0.80 -1.95
N GLU A 364 15.44 2.05 -2.03
CA GLU A 364 15.55 3.00 -0.92
C GLU A 364 14.46 2.78 0.13
N ASN A 365 13.30 2.27 -0.29
CA ASN A 365 12.14 2.12 0.60
C ASN A 365 12.00 0.71 1.17
N TYR A 366 12.46 -0.34 0.48
CA TYR A 366 12.26 -1.73 0.90
C TYR A 366 13.58 -2.52 0.97
N PRO A 367 14.00 -2.96 2.17
CA PRO A 367 15.16 -3.81 2.35
C PRO A 367 15.15 -5.08 1.50
N GLU A 368 13.96 -5.68 1.29
CA GLU A 368 13.78 -6.88 0.47
C GLU A 368 14.18 -6.68 -1.00
N CYS A 369 14.20 -5.42 -1.47
CA CYS A 369 14.60 -5.08 -2.83
C CYS A 369 16.10 -4.90 -3.01
N ILE A 370 16.91 -4.90 -1.94
CA ILE A 370 18.35 -4.61 -2.02
C ILE A 370 19.09 -5.55 -2.98
N SER A 371 18.78 -6.85 -2.94
CA SER A 371 19.40 -7.85 -3.82
C SER A 371 18.74 -7.96 -5.20
N ALA A 372 17.66 -7.22 -5.47
CA ALA A 372 17.02 -7.22 -6.78
C ALA A 372 17.80 -6.32 -7.77
N ASN A 373 18.18 -6.84 -8.93
CA ASN A 373 18.64 -6.01 -10.04
C ASN A 373 17.53 -5.94 -11.09
N PHE A 374 16.67 -4.93 -11.01
CA PHE A 374 15.48 -4.81 -11.87
C PHE A 374 15.81 -4.76 -13.37
N ASP A 375 16.89 -4.06 -13.76
CA ASP A 375 17.31 -3.97 -15.16
C ASP A 375 17.82 -5.31 -15.70
N PHE A 376 18.37 -6.15 -14.83
CA PHE A 376 18.76 -7.52 -15.19
C PHE A 376 17.55 -8.44 -15.21
N ILE A 377 16.72 -8.43 -14.16
CA ILE A 377 15.56 -9.30 -14.00
C ILE A 377 14.55 -9.12 -15.15
N PHE A 378 14.30 -7.88 -15.56
CA PHE A 378 13.30 -7.55 -16.58
C PHE A 378 13.90 -7.29 -17.97
N ASN A 379 15.15 -7.71 -18.19
CA ASN A 379 15.83 -7.58 -19.47
C ASN A 379 15.17 -8.46 -20.54
N ASP A 380 14.86 -7.86 -21.69
CA ASP A 380 14.11 -8.48 -22.76
C ASP A 380 14.97 -8.90 -23.97
N LYS A 381 16.27 -8.60 -23.96
CA LYS A 381 17.19 -8.92 -25.05
C LYS A 381 17.22 -10.43 -25.30
N ALA A 382 17.21 -10.82 -26.58
CA ALA A 382 17.21 -12.22 -26.99
C ALA A 382 18.40 -13.00 -26.41
N ASP A 383 19.60 -12.40 -26.43
CA ASP A 383 20.79 -12.99 -25.83
C ASP A 383 20.65 -13.17 -24.31
N HIS A 384 20.03 -12.19 -23.63
CA HIS A 384 19.79 -12.31 -22.19
C HIS A 384 18.89 -13.51 -21.88
N LYS A 385 17.78 -13.68 -22.61
CA LYS A 385 16.89 -14.85 -22.44
C LYS A 385 17.57 -16.18 -22.78
N LYS A 386 18.56 -16.17 -23.68
CA LYS A 386 19.35 -17.35 -24.05
C LYS A 386 20.33 -17.74 -22.95
N TYR A 387 21.05 -16.77 -22.38
CA TYR A 387 22.10 -17.03 -21.36
C TYR A 387 21.56 -17.10 -19.93
N TYR A 388 20.42 -16.46 -19.65
CA TYR A 388 19.78 -16.40 -18.33
C TYR A 388 18.33 -16.88 -18.45
N PRO A 389 18.11 -18.20 -18.65
CA PRO A 389 16.78 -18.75 -18.91
C PRO A 389 15.87 -18.82 -17.67
N TYR A 390 16.39 -18.54 -16.47
CA TYR A 390 15.74 -18.68 -15.17
C TYR A 390 15.90 -17.45 -14.29
#